data_AF-A0A7S0QRP0-F1
#
_entry.id   AF-A0A7S0QRP0-F1
#
_cell.length_a   1.000
_cell.length_b   1.000
_cell.length_c   1.000
_cell.angle_alpha   90.00
_cell.angle_beta   90.00
_cell.angle_gamma   90.00
#
_symmetry.space_group_name_H-M   'P 1'
#
loop_
_entity.id
_entity.type
_entity.pdbx_description
1 polymer ?
#
loop_
_entity_poly.entity_id
_entity_poly.type
_entity_poly.pdbx_seq_one_letter_code
_entity_poly.pdbx_strand_id
1 'polypeptide(L)'
;VVRKLDGGTFPPGWEEKVREENAKPVAKRNTGLVLSSQSSERGLLSFLLARLHQIDADVLVGHNIGGFDLDVLLHRLRENKVPHWSRVGRLRRNKMPHLGG
;
A
#
# COMPACT_ATOMS: atom_id res chain seq x y z
N VAL A 1 5.91 -3.04 -1.77
CA VAL A 1 6.16 -1.65 -1.32
C VAL A 1 6.62 -1.69 0.12
N VAL A 2 7.63 -0.92 0.49
CA VAL A 2 8.22 -0.90 1.84
C VAL A 2 8.42 0.54 2.26
N ARG A 3 8.24 0.84 3.55
CA ARG A 3 8.59 2.13 4.14
C ARG A 3 9.68 1.96 5.20
N LYS A 4 10.41 3.02 5.46
CA LYS A 4 11.21 3.14 6.67
C LYS A 4 10.32 3.50 7.88
N LEU A 5 10.78 3.16 9.08
CA LEU A 5 10.18 3.66 10.32
C LEU A 5 10.59 5.12 10.55
N ASP A 6 9.82 5.83 11.37
CA ASP A 6 10.12 7.22 11.70
C ASP A 6 11.48 7.31 12.41
N GLY A 7 12.31 8.27 11.99
CA GLY A 7 13.69 8.37 12.45
C GLY A 7 14.66 7.33 11.86
N GLY A 8 14.16 6.33 11.12
CA GLY A 8 14.98 5.33 10.45
C GLY A 8 15.48 5.75 9.06
N THR A 9 16.54 5.09 8.61
CA THR A 9 17.01 5.11 7.22
C THR A 9 16.97 3.70 6.65
N PHE A 10 16.86 3.59 5.32
CA PHE A 10 17.09 2.30 4.69
C PHE A 10 18.57 1.89 4.85
N PRO A 11 18.87 0.58 4.80
CA PRO A 11 20.25 0.11 4.81
C PRO A 11 21.05 0.69 3.62
N PRO A 12 22.37 0.84 3.74
CA PRO A 12 23.22 1.24 2.62
C PRO A 12 23.02 0.34 1.39
N GLY A 13 22.92 0.93 0.20
CA GLY A 13 22.72 0.20 -1.06
C GLY A 13 21.30 -0.31 -1.29
N TRP A 14 20.33 0.04 -0.44
CA TRP A 14 18.92 -0.36 -0.61
C TRP A 14 18.33 0.11 -1.94
N GLU A 15 18.49 1.38 -2.27
CA GLU A 15 17.95 1.98 -3.50
C GLU A 15 18.53 1.32 -4.76
N GLU A 16 19.82 0.96 -4.72
CA GLU A 16 20.49 0.27 -5.81
C GLU A 16 19.93 -1.14 -6.01
N LYS A 17 19.76 -1.91 -4.93
CA LYS A 17 19.13 -3.23 -5.00
C LYS A 17 17.69 -3.18 -5.50
N VAL A 18 16.91 -2.19 -5.06
CA VAL A 18 15.53 -2.00 -5.54
C VAL A 18 15.52 -1.71 -7.05
N ARG A 19 16.46 -0.89 -7.55
CA ARG A 19 16.61 -0.62 -8.97
C ARG A 19 17.00 -1.88 -9.75
N GLU A 20 17.95 -2.65 -9.24
CA GLU A 20 18.39 -3.90 -9.86
C GLU A 20 17.24 -4.93 -9.95
N GLU A 21 16.48 -5.13 -8.87
CA GLU A 21 15.34 -6.04 -8.86
C GLU A 21 14.25 -5.62 -9.87
N ASN A 22 13.98 -4.31 -9.97
CA ASN A 22 13.00 -3.79 -10.93
C ASN A 22 13.50 -3.84 -12.38
N ALA A 23 14.81 -3.96 -12.63
CA ALA A 23 15.37 -4.08 -13.98
C ALA A 23 15.24 -5.50 -14.55
N LYS A 24 15.06 -6.51 -13.69
CA LYS A 24 14.97 -7.93 -14.10
C LYS A 24 13.80 -8.16 -15.07
N PRO A 25 13.92 -9.10 -16.03
CA PRO A 25 12.83 -9.40 -16.98
C PRO A 25 11.52 -9.81 -16.29
N VAL A 26 11.60 -10.42 -15.10
CA VAL A 26 10.44 -10.77 -14.27
C VAL A 26 9.62 -9.54 -13.91
N ALA A 27 10.27 -8.42 -13.56
CA ALA A 27 9.60 -7.17 -13.24
C ALA A 27 8.83 -6.61 -14.43
N LYS A 28 9.41 -6.69 -15.63
CA LYS A 28 8.78 -6.21 -16.88
C LYS A 28 7.47 -6.94 -17.21
N ARG A 29 7.34 -8.22 -16.83
CA ARG A 29 6.10 -8.99 -16.99
C ARG A 29 4.98 -8.51 -16.06
N ASN A 30 5.32 -7.96 -14.90
CA ASN A 30 4.39 -7.51 -13.86
C ASN A 30 4.34 -5.98 -13.75
N THR A 31 4.11 -5.27 -14.86
CA THR A 31 3.98 -3.79 -14.90
C THR A 31 5.26 -3.00 -14.57
N GLY A 32 6.41 -3.65 -14.44
CA GLY A 32 7.72 -3.00 -14.26
C GLY A 32 8.07 -2.59 -12.84
N LEU A 33 7.24 -2.87 -11.84
CA LEU A 33 7.46 -2.45 -10.46
C LEU A 33 7.24 -3.60 -9.47
N VAL A 34 8.35 -4.18 -8.99
CA VAL A 34 8.36 -5.27 -7.99
C VAL A 34 8.56 -4.70 -6.59
N LEU A 35 9.52 -3.80 -6.43
CA LEU A 35 9.84 -3.15 -5.16
C LEU A 35 9.72 -1.63 -5.29
N SER A 36 9.06 -1.01 -4.31
CA SER A 36 8.93 0.44 -4.20
C SER A 36 9.22 0.85 -2.76
N SER A 37 10.04 1.87 -2.60
CA SER A 37 10.47 2.41 -1.30
C SER A 37 9.71 3.71 -1.04
N GLN A 38 9.14 3.86 0.15
CA GLN A 38 8.37 5.03 0.55
C GLN A 38 8.99 5.68 1.79
N SER A 39 8.96 7.01 1.82
CA SER A 39 9.55 7.81 2.90
C SER A 39 8.69 7.84 4.17
N SER A 40 7.38 7.58 4.05
CA SER A 40 6.43 7.63 5.17
C SER A 40 5.32 6.58 5.02
N GLU A 41 4.59 6.34 6.12
CA GLU A 41 3.41 5.47 6.12
C GLU A 41 2.30 6.01 5.21
N ARG A 42 2.08 7.33 5.22
CA ARG A 42 1.15 7.99 4.29
C ARG A 42 1.48 7.69 2.83
N GLY A 43 2.75 7.73 2.44
CA GLY A 43 3.20 7.39 1.08
C GLY A 43 2.93 5.93 0.73
N LEU A 44 3.24 5.01 1.65
CA LEU A 44 2.97 3.57 1.47
C LEU A 44 1.48 3.28 1.29
N LEU A 45 0.63 3.84 2.14
CA LEU A 45 -0.82 3.64 2.06
C LEU A 45 -1.41 4.27 0.80
N SER A 46 -0.94 5.46 0.41
CA SER A 46 -1.37 6.11 -0.83
C SER A 46 -1.00 5.28 -2.06
N PHE A 47 0.22 4.71 -2.07
CA PHE A 47 0.67 3.81 -3.12
C PHE A 47 -0.19 2.55 -3.19
N LEU A 48 -0.51 1.93 -2.04
CA LEU A 48 -1.37 0.76 -1.97
C LEU A 48 -2.76 1.05 -2.57
N LEU A 49 -3.39 2.16 -2.18
CA LEU A 49 -4.70 2.55 -2.73
C LEU A 49 -4.66 2.87 -4.22
N ALA A 50 -3.60 3.54 -4.69
CA ALA A 50 -3.43 3.80 -6.12
C ALA A 50 -3.29 2.49 -6.90
N ARG A 51 -2.55 1.52 -6.34
CA ARG A 51 -2.35 0.22 -6.96
C ARG A 51 -3.60 -0.64 -6.96
N LEU A 52 -4.34 -0.68 -5.84
CA LEU A 52 -5.63 -1.36 -5.75
C LEU A 52 -6.62 -0.79 -6.77
N HIS A 53 -6.68 0.54 -6.89
CA HIS A 53 -7.55 1.20 -7.85
C HIS A 53 -7.16 0.93 -9.31
N GLN A 54 -5.85 0.88 -9.61
CA GLN A 54 -5.36 0.58 -10.95
C GLN A 54 -5.63 -0.88 -11.35
N ILE A 55 -5.47 -1.81 -10.41
CA ILE A 55 -5.73 -3.23 -10.64
C ILE A 55 -7.24 -3.46 -10.80
N ASP A 56 -8.06 -2.71 -10.05
CA ASP A 56 -9.51 -2.87 -9.97
C ASP A 56 -9.92 -4.34 -9.74
N ALA A 57 -9.35 -4.96 -8.71
CA ALA A 57 -9.57 -6.37 -8.44
C ALA A 57 -11.03 -6.67 -8.09
N ASP A 58 -11.61 -7.72 -8.69
CA ASP A 58 -12.95 -8.23 -8.32
C ASP A 58 -12.93 -8.96 -6.98
N VAL A 59 -11.82 -9.64 -6.68
CA VAL A 59 -11.65 -10.48 -5.49
C VAL A 59 -10.33 -10.15 -4.82
N LEU A 60 -10.39 -9.85 -3.52
CA LEU A 60 -9.21 -9.72 -2.65
C LEU A 60 -9.08 -11.00 -1.82
N VAL A 61 -7.92 -11.63 -1.89
CA VAL A 61 -7.60 -12.86 -1.15
C VAL A 61 -6.51 -12.56 -0.14
N GLY A 62 -6.70 -13.05 1.09
CA GLY A 62 -5.74 -12.91 2.17
C GLY A 62 -6.21 -13.69 3.39
N HIS A 63 -5.33 -13.81 4.37
CA HIS A 63 -5.58 -14.57 5.58
C HIS A 63 -6.09 -13.66 6.70
N ASN A 64 -7.30 -13.91 7.22
CA ASN A 64 -7.93 -13.11 8.28
C ASN A 64 -8.18 -11.63 7.93
N ILE A 65 -8.52 -11.34 6.67
CA ILE A 65 -8.80 -9.97 6.22
C ILE A 65 -9.90 -9.31 7.05
N GLY A 66 -11.04 -10.00 7.22
CA GLY A 66 -12.21 -9.45 7.91
C GLY A 66 -12.06 -9.36 9.43
N GLY A 67 -11.20 -10.18 10.03
CA GLY A 67 -11.01 -10.23 11.48
C GLY A 67 -9.91 -9.33 12.01
N PHE A 68 -9.01 -8.82 11.15
CA PHE A 68 -7.91 -7.97 11.59
C PHE A 68 -7.41 -7.00 10.52
N ASP A 69 -6.97 -7.50 9.36
CA ASP A 69 -6.18 -6.68 8.42
C ASP A 69 -6.94 -5.48 7.88
N LEU A 70 -8.21 -5.65 7.54
CA LEU A 70 -9.02 -4.58 6.97
C LEU A 70 -9.27 -3.46 7.99
N ASP A 71 -9.52 -3.82 9.25
CA ASP A 71 -9.74 -2.84 10.32
C ASP A 71 -8.47 -2.03 10.59
N VAL A 72 -7.33 -2.71 10.76
CA VAL A 72 -6.03 -2.04 10.94
C VAL A 72 -5.71 -1.15 9.75
N LEU A 73 -5.94 -1.62 8.52
CA LEU A 73 -5.70 -0.83 7.31
C LEU A 73 -6.56 0.43 7.29
N LEU A 74 -7.86 0.32 7.57
CA LEU A 74 -8.77 1.47 7.62
C LEU A 74 -8.40 2.44 8.73
N HIS A 75 -8.05 1.95 9.92
CA HIS A 75 -7.59 2.78 11.02
C HIS A 75 -6.32 3.56 10.64
N ARG A 76 -5.33 2.89 10.05
CA ARG A 76 -4.08 3.53 9.60
C ARG A 76 -4.31 4.56 8.50
N LEU A 77 -5.24 4.31 7.57
CA LEU A 77 -5.65 5.28 6.55
C LEU A 77 -6.26 6.54 7.18
N ARG A 78 -7.05 6.39 8.24
CA ARG A 78 -7.64 7.50 9.00
C ARG A 78 -6.58 8.33 9.70
N GLU A 79 -5.72 7.69 10.50
CA GLU A 79 -4.68 8.35 11.29
C GLU A 79 -3.68 9.11 10.40
N ASN A 80 -3.28 8.51 9.27
CA ASN A 80 -2.38 9.14 8.30
C ASN A 80 -3.08 10.15 7.37
N LYS A 81 -4.39 10.38 7.54
CA LYS A 81 -5.23 11.31 6.76
C LYS A 81 -5.11 11.08 5.25
N VAL A 82 -5.04 9.81 4.83
CA VAL A 82 -4.84 9.44 3.43
C VAL A 82 -6.13 9.74 2.65
N PRO A 83 -6.07 10.55 1.57
CA PRO A 83 -7.25 10.86 0.78
C PRO A 83 -7.72 9.63 0.00
N HIS A 84 -8.98 9.64 -0.42
CA HIS A 84 -9.58 8.59 -1.25
C HIS A 84 -9.48 7.17 -0.65
N TRP A 85 -9.58 7.05 0.68
CA TRP A 85 -9.60 5.76 1.40
C TRP A 85 -10.64 4.77 0.82
N SER A 86 -11.75 5.28 0.28
CA SER A 86 -12.82 4.45 -0.29
C SER A 86 -12.38 3.67 -1.54
N ARG A 87 -11.20 3.95 -2.12
CA ARG A 87 -10.58 3.15 -3.20
C ARG A 87 -10.16 1.74 -2.76
N VAL A 88 -10.20 1.45 -1.46
CA VAL A 88 -10.09 0.07 -0.96
C VAL A 88 -11.22 -0.82 -1.47
N GLY A 89 -12.39 -0.23 -1.76
CA GLY A 89 -13.49 -0.87 -2.44
C GLY A 89 -13.83 -0.13 -3.74
N ARG A 90 -14.95 -0.51 -4.34
CA ARG A 90 -15.41 0.06 -5.62
C ARG A 90 -16.42 1.19 -5.48
N LEU A 91 -16.95 1.41 -4.29
CA LEU A 91 -17.91 2.49 -4.02
C LEU A 91 -17.20 3.74 -3.50
N ARG A 92 -17.36 4.86 -4.19
CA ARG A 92 -16.87 6.17 -3.71
C ARG A 92 -17.63 6.60 -2.47
N ARG A 93 -16.92 6.88 -1.38
CA ARG A 93 -17.51 7.30 -0.10
C ARG A 93 -16.74 8.48 0.48
N ASN A 94 -17.49 9.48 0.96
CA ASN A 94 -16.91 10.68 1.57
C ASN A 94 -16.67 10.50 3.07
N LYS A 95 -17.55 9.76 3.74
CA LYS A 95 -17.48 9.51 5.19
C LYS A 95 -16.96 8.11 5.45
N MET A 96 -15.91 8.01 6.25
CA MET A 96 -15.38 6.74 6.75
C MET A 96 -16.42 6.09 7.66
N PRO A 97 -16.60 4.75 7.61
CA PRO A 97 -17.44 4.06 8.57
C PRO A 97 -16.90 4.27 10.00
N HIS A 98 -17.77 4.12 11.00
CA HIS A 98 -17.29 3.94 12.37
C HIS A 98 -16.53 2.61 12.42
N LEU A 99 -15.21 2.71 12.58
CA LEU A 99 -14.35 1.56 12.82
C LEU A 99 -14.54 1.21 14.30
N GLY A 100 -15.34 0.18 14.55
CA GLY A 100 -15.57 -0.34 15.88
C GLY A 100 -14.49 -1.35 16.21
N GLY A 101 -13.70 -1.04 17.24
CA GLY A 101 -12.77 -1.94 17.91
C GLY A 101 -12.89 -1.72 19.41
#